data_AF-A0A453R3E2-F1
#
_entry.id   AF-A0A453R3E2-F1
#
_cell.length_a   1.000
_cell.length_b   1.000
_cell.length_c   1.000
_cell.angle_alpha   90.00
_cell.angle_beta   90.00
_cell.angle_gamma   90.00
#
_symmetry.space_group_name_H-M   'P 1'
#
loop_
_entity.id
_entity.type
_entity.pdbx_description
1 polymer ?
#
loop_
_entity_poly.entity_id
_entity_poly.type
_entity_poly.pdbx_seq_one_letter_code
_entity_poly.pdbx_strand_id
1 'polypeptide(L)'
;PDEVARALTGTPVFTVCNSSNEFVLVSDPATGLRSLGLLCFRSEDADALLSHVRTRQPVLGKGAKVVPITLDQVYMLKAEGIAFRFLPDPLQIKNALQLKSGLTGFDGVPVFQSDLLVVKKQKKRYCPVYFQKEDIERELRKASKSSKGSALSKQIMVCDFICFLLLS
;
A
#
# COMPACT_ATOMS: atom_id res chain seq x y z
N PRO A 1 1.03 14.91 -12.52
CA PRO A 1 0.11 13.74 -12.55
C PRO A 1 0.74 12.49 -13.18
N ASP A 2 1.27 12.59 -14.40
CA ASP A 2 1.69 11.40 -15.18
C ASP A 2 2.98 10.73 -14.69
N GLU A 3 3.94 11.48 -14.12
CA GLU A 3 5.17 10.87 -13.55
C GLU A 3 4.84 10.03 -12.30
N VAL A 4 3.93 10.51 -11.43
CA VAL A 4 3.50 9.79 -10.23
C VAL A 4 2.69 8.55 -10.61
N ALA A 5 1.68 8.68 -11.49
CA ALA A 5 0.90 7.54 -11.95
C ALA A 5 1.79 6.46 -12.59
N ARG A 6 2.78 6.85 -13.40
CA ARG A 6 3.76 5.89 -13.98
C ARG A 6 4.63 5.20 -12.92
N ALA A 7 4.97 5.87 -11.84
CA ALA A 7 5.73 5.27 -10.74
C ALA A 7 4.89 4.25 -9.94
N LEU A 8 3.56 4.40 -9.97
CA LEU A 8 2.61 3.48 -9.33
C LEU A 8 2.22 2.29 -10.22
N THR A 9 2.49 2.38 -11.52
CA THR A 9 2.20 1.30 -12.47
C THR A 9 2.86 0.00 -12.03
N GLY A 10 2.07 -1.08 -12.06
CA GLY A 10 2.56 -2.43 -11.76
C GLY A 10 2.61 -2.80 -10.28
N THR A 11 2.23 -1.89 -9.36
CA THR A 11 2.00 -2.26 -7.95
C THR A 11 0.54 -2.70 -7.78
N PRO A 12 0.26 -4.00 -7.58
CA PRO A 12 -1.11 -4.46 -7.38
C PRO A 12 -1.58 -4.18 -5.95
N VAL A 13 -2.86 -3.84 -5.84
CA VAL A 13 -3.66 -3.93 -4.62
C VAL A 13 -4.92 -4.73 -4.94
N PHE A 14 -5.52 -5.32 -3.92
CA PHE A 14 -6.65 -6.24 -4.07
C PHE A 14 -7.89 -5.62 -3.47
N THR A 15 -9.00 -5.72 -4.18
CA THR A 15 -10.31 -5.27 -3.70
C THR A 15 -11.36 -6.33 -3.97
N VAL A 16 -12.50 -6.21 -3.29
CA VAL A 16 -13.63 -7.12 -3.51
C VAL A 16 -14.63 -6.41 -4.42
N CYS A 17 -14.94 -7.05 -5.55
CA CYS A 17 -15.98 -6.59 -6.46
C CYS A 17 -17.19 -7.52 -6.39
N ASN A 18 -18.38 -6.98 -6.64
CA ASN A 18 -19.60 -7.75 -6.85
C ASN A 18 -19.60 -8.46 -8.23
N SER A 19 -20.69 -9.14 -8.57
CA SER A 19 -20.86 -9.83 -9.86
C SER A 19 -20.83 -8.90 -11.09
N SER A 20 -21.13 -7.62 -10.90
CA SER A 20 -21.08 -6.56 -11.91
C SER A 20 -19.70 -5.90 -12.03
N ASN A 21 -18.67 -6.44 -11.36
CA ASN A 21 -17.33 -5.84 -11.21
C ASN A 21 -17.31 -4.46 -10.50
N GLU A 22 -18.35 -4.10 -9.76
CA GLU A 22 -18.38 -2.88 -8.97
C GLU A 22 -17.78 -3.11 -7.59
N PHE A 23 -17.10 -2.12 -7.03
CA PHE A 23 -16.50 -2.23 -5.72
C PHE A 23 -17.53 -2.45 -4.62
N VAL A 24 -17.25 -3.40 -3.75
CA VAL A 24 -17.99 -3.55 -2.50
C VAL A 24 -17.53 -2.44 -1.56
N LEU A 25 -18.47 -1.61 -1.14
CA LEU A 25 -18.22 -0.48 -0.25
C LEU A 25 -18.71 -0.78 1.17
N VAL A 26 -17.96 -0.30 2.16
CA VAL A 26 -18.35 -0.31 3.56
C VAL A 26 -18.91 1.06 3.93
N SER A 27 -20.10 1.09 4.51
CA SER A 27 -20.63 2.34 5.07
C SER A 27 -19.94 2.62 6.40
N ASP A 28 -19.39 3.82 6.58
CA ASP A 28 -18.85 4.23 7.87
C ASP A 28 -19.99 4.61 8.83
N PRO A 29 -20.24 3.82 9.90
CA PRO A 29 -21.32 4.11 10.85
C PRO A 29 -21.09 5.39 11.65
N ALA A 30 -19.83 5.85 11.75
CA ALA A 30 -19.46 7.01 12.58
C ALA A 30 -19.69 8.35 11.87
N THR A 31 -19.60 8.39 10.54
CA THR A 31 -19.73 9.63 9.76
C THR A 31 -20.96 9.67 8.86
N GLY A 32 -21.60 8.53 8.56
CA GLY A 32 -22.88 8.43 7.84
C GLY A 32 -22.89 8.97 6.40
N LEU A 33 -21.79 9.55 5.92
CA LEU A 33 -21.74 10.40 4.73
C LEU A 33 -20.80 9.89 3.62
N ARG A 34 -19.92 8.90 3.90
CA ARG A 34 -18.96 8.39 2.91
C ARG A 34 -18.95 6.87 2.86
N SER A 35 -19.08 6.33 1.65
CA SER A 35 -18.85 4.92 1.38
C SER A 35 -17.35 4.67 1.24
N LEU A 36 -16.86 3.60 1.83
CA LEU A 36 -15.44 3.27 1.88
C LEU A 36 -15.11 2.05 1.01
N GLY A 37 -14.30 2.22 -0.01
CA GLY A 37 -13.67 1.12 -0.74
C GLY A 37 -12.42 0.63 -0.01
N LEU A 38 -12.31 -0.67 0.23
CA LEU A 38 -11.13 -1.28 0.87
C LEU A 38 -10.15 -1.80 -0.19
N LEU A 39 -8.87 -1.48 0.00
CA LEU A 39 -7.76 -1.86 -0.88
C LEU A 39 -6.68 -2.58 -0.07
N CYS A 40 -6.55 -3.88 -0.23
CA CYS A 40 -5.60 -4.71 0.50
C CYS A 40 -4.28 -4.82 -0.25
N PHE A 41 -3.14 -4.71 0.44
CA PHE A 41 -1.83 -5.03 -0.16
C PHE A 41 -1.59 -6.54 -0.31
N ARG A 42 -2.40 -7.37 0.35
CA ARG A 42 -2.34 -8.84 0.30
C ARG A 42 -3.66 -9.42 -0.20
N SER A 43 -3.57 -10.43 -1.07
CA SER A 43 -4.74 -11.18 -1.55
C SER A 43 -5.49 -11.84 -0.42
N GLU A 44 -4.79 -12.46 0.53
CA GLU A 44 -5.41 -13.18 1.64
C GLU A 44 -6.29 -12.28 2.51
N ASP A 45 -5.89 -11.02 2.68
CA ASP A 45 -6.67 -10.05 3.45
C ASP A 45 -7.94 -9.63 2.68
N ALA A 46 -7.88 -9.56 1.34
CA ALA A 46 -9.06 -9.37 0.49
C ALA A 46 -9.96 -10.61 0.44
N ASP A 47 -9.41 -11.82 0.48
CA ASP A 47 -10.18 -13.07 0.56
C ASP A 47 -10.90 -13.21 1.91
N ALA A 48 -10.25 -12.79 3.00
CA ALA A 48 -10.88 -12.71 4.31
C ALA A 48 -12.04 -11.70 4.30
N LEU A 49 -11.85 -10.53 3.67
CA LEU A 49 -12.92 -9.54 3.46
C LEU A 49 -14.07 -10.13 2.62
N LEU A 50 -13.77 -10.82 1.52
CA LEU A 50 -14.77 -11.48 0.68
C LEU A 50 -15.58 -12.52 1.47
N SER A 51 -14.90 -13.32 2.29
CA SER A 51 -15.55 -14.28 3.19
C SER A 51 -16.53 -13.58 4.13
N HIS A 52 -16.10 -12.45 4.71
CA HIS A 52 -16.96 -11.62 5.55
C HIS A 52 -18.18 -11.05 4.81
N VAL A 53 -18.00 -10.56 3.58
CA VAL A 53 -19.09 -10.07 2.73
C VAL A 53 -20.10 -11.18 2.44
N ARG A 54 -19.63 -12.39 2.11
CA ARG A 54 -20.51 -13.55 1.86
C ARG A 54 -21.32 -13.96 3.08
N THR A 55 -20.73 -13.90 4.27
CA THR A 55 -21.44 -14.22 5.52
C THR A 55 -22.45 -13.14 5.92
N ARG A 56 -22.07 -11.86 5.84
CA ARG A 56 -22.91 -10.75 6.35
C ARG A 56 -23.94 -10.23 5.36
N GLN A 57 -23.64 -10.31 4.07
CA GLN A 57 -24.49 -9.80 2.98
C GLN A 57 -24.55 -10.85 1.86
N PRO A 58 -25.28 -11.96 2.04
CA PRO A 58 -25.30 -13.07 1.06
C PRO A 58 -25.70 -12.64 -0.36
N VAL A 59 -26.59 -11.63 -0.47
CA VAL A 59 -27.01 -11.06 -1.76
C VAL A 59 -25.84 -10.40 -2.49
N LEU A 60 -25.05 -9.57 -1.78
CA LEU A 60 -23.87 -8.92 -2.35
C LEU A 60 -22.71 -9.90 -2.55
N GLY A 61 -22.56 -10.88 -1.65
CA GLY A 61 -21.52 -11.90 -1.73
C GLY A 61 -21.72 -12.90 -2.86
N LYS A 62 -22.94 -13.03 -3.40
CA LYS A 62 -23.23 -13.92 -4.53
C LYS A 62 -22.55 -13.38 -5.80
N GLY A 63 -21.55 -14.12 -6.28
CA GLY A 63 -20.74 -13.72 -7.44
C GLY A 63 -19.67 -12.66 -7.12
N ALA A 64 -19.52 -12.26 -5.86
CA ALA A 64 -18.41 -11.41 -5.44
C ALA A 64 -17.08 -12.17 -5.51
N LYS A 65 -16.03 -11.44 -5.90
CA LYS A 65 -14.68 -11.96 -6.13
C LYS A 65 -13.61 -10.93 -5.76
N VAL A 66 -12.42 -11.42 -5.43
CA VAL A 66 -11.23 -10.58 -5.28
C VAL A 66 -10.73 -10.23 -6.68
N VAL A 67 -10.46 -8.95 -6.91
CA VAL A 67 -9.93 -8.42 -8.16
C VAL A 67 -8.64 -7.65 -7.86
N PRO A 68 -7.52 -7.98 -8.54
CA PRO A 68 -6.33 -7.14 -8.51
C PRO A 68 -6.57 -5.89 -9.35
N ILE A 69 -6.25 -4.73 -8.79
CA ILE A 69 -6.17 -3.44 -9.47
C ILE A 69 -4.81 -2.82 -9.18
N THR A 70 -4.35 -1.88 -10.00
CA THR A 70 -3.04 -1.25 -9.78
C THR A 70 -3.17 0.09 -9.08
N LEU A 71 -2.14 0.51 -8.34
CA LEU A 71 -2.15 1.79 -7.63
C LEU A 71 -2.34 3.00 -8.56
N ASP A 72 -1.89 2.94 -9.81
CA ASP A 72 -2.16 3.98 -10.81
C ASP A 72 -3.64 4.06 -11.19
N GLN A 73 -4.32 2.91 -11.31
CA GLN A 73 -5.77 2.89 -11.51
C GLN A 73 -6.48 3.51 -10.30
N VAL A 74 -6.08 3.16 -9.08
CA VAL A 74 -6.62 3.76 -7.85
C VAL A 74 -6.39 5.27 -7.80
N TYR A 75 -5.20 5.74 -8.16
CA TYR A 75 -4.86 7.16 -8.19
C TYR A 75 -5.74 7.94 -9.19
N MET A 76 -6.13 7.32 -10.29
CA MET A 76 -6.98 7.92 -11.32
C MET A 76 -8.48 7.80 -11.02
N LEU A 77 -8.88 6.90 -10.10
CA LEU A 77 -10.26 6.74 -9.70
C LEU A 77 -10.73 7.95 -8.88
N LYS A 78 -11.44 8.85 -9.54
CA LYS A 78 -12.24 9.90 -8.90
C LYS A 78 -13.69 9.43 -8.85
N ALA A 79 -14.10 8.85 -7.72
CA ALA A 79 -15.49 8.53 -7.47
C ALA A 79 -16.03 9.52 -6.43
N GLU A 80 -16.98 10.36 -6.84
CA GLU A 80 -17.65 11.29 -5.93
C GLU A 80 -18.32 10.53 -4.78
N GLY A 81 -18.07 10.96 -3.54
CA GLY A 81 -18.67 10.35 -2.35
C GLY A 81 -18.04 9.03 -1.87
N ILE A 82 -17.01 8.52 -2.57
CA ILE A 82 -16.29 7.30 -2.16
C ILE A 82 -14.88 7.66 -1.69
N ALA A 83 -14.55 7.23 -0.47
CA ALA A 83 -13.17 7.25 0.02
C ALA A 83 -12.55 5.86 -0.12
N PHE A 84 -11.26 5.79 -0.43
CA PHE A 84 -10.52 4.53 -0.44
C PHE A 84 -9.64 4.43 0.80
N ARG A 85 -9.64 3.27 1.45
CA ARG A 85 -8.74 2.96 2.55
C ARG A 85 -7.86 1.78 2.20
N PHE A 86 -6.56 2.00 2.33
CA PHE A 86 -5.59 0.95 2.22
C PHE A 86 -5.53 0.12 3.51
N LEU A 87 -5.46 -1.19 3.34
CA LEU A 87 -5.14 -2.16 4.38
C LEU A 87 -3.71 -2.64 4.12
N PRO A 88 -2.73 -2.13 4.89
CA PRO A 88 -1.33 -2.49 4.71
C PRO A 88 -1.07 -3.92 5.15
N ASP A 89 -0.01 -4.53 4.59
CA ASP A 89 0.49 -5.81 5.06
C ASP A 89 0.90 -5.72 6.55
N PRO A 90 0.32 -6.54 7.44
CA PRO A 90 0.66 -6.55 8.86
C PRO A 90 2.14 -6.79 9.14
N LEU A 91 2.84 -7.56 8.30
CA LEU A 91 4.28 -7.76 8.42
C LEU A 91 5.03 -6.44 8.20
N GLN A 92 4.59 -5.63 7.24
CA GLN A 92 5.23 -4.35 6.94
C GLN A 92 4.94 -3.30 8.01
N ILE A 93 3.77 -3.35 8.66
CA ILE A 93 3.50 -2.57 9.87
C ILE A 93 4.49 -2.95 10.99
N LYS A 94 4.65 -4.26 11.27
CA LYS A 94 5.60 -4.74 12.28
C LYS A 94 7.04 -4.29 11.96
N ASN A 95 7.45 -4.42 10.71
CA ASN A 95 8.75 -3.97 10.21
C ASN A 95 8.96 -2.46 10.40
N ALA A 96 7.95 -1.64 10.09
CA ALA A 96 7.97 -0.19 10.28
C ALA A 96 8.14 0.19 11.76
N LEU A 97 7.40 -0.47 12.66
CA LEU A 97 7.48 -0.23 14.11
C LEU A 97 8.84 -0.63 14.70
N GLN A 98 9.48 -1.67 14.17
CA GLN A 98 10.84 -2.05 14.58
C GLN A 98 11.88 -1.00 14.17
N LEU A 99 11.69 -0.32 13.04
CA LEU A 99 12.60 0.71 12.55
C LEU A 99 12.34 2.08 13.20
N LYS A 100 11.08 2.41 13.51
CA LYS A 100 10.70 3.61 14.26
C LYS A 100 10.50 3.28 15.74
N SER A 101 11.59 3.26 16.50
CA SER A 101 11.55 3.07 17.95
C SER A 101 10.65 4.11 18.62
N GLY A 102 9.79 3.66 19.54
CA GLY A 102 8.91 4.54 20.34
C GLY A 102 7.49 4.74 19.78
N LEU A 103 7.15 4.13 18.64
CA LEU A 103 5.77 4.10 18.15
C LEU A 103 5.02 2.86 18.65
N THR A 104 3.81 3.06 19.14
CA THR A 104 2.88 1.97 19.54
C THR A 104 1.98 1.52 18.38
N GLY A 105 1.97 2.28 17.27
CA GLY A 105 1.19 2.01 16.07
C GLY A 105 1.72 2.81 14.88
N PHE A 106 1.34 2.40 13.68
CA PHE A 106 1.67 3.09 12.44
C PHE A 106 0.36 3.47 11.75
N ASP A 107 0.14 4.77 11.55
CA ASP A 107 -1.03 5.28 10.84
C ASP A 107 -0.68 5.48 9.37
N GLY A 108 -1.38 4.78 8.47
CA GLY A 108 -1.13 4.79 7.04
C GLY A 108 -0.44 3.52 6.50
N VAL A 109 0.10 3.61 5.29
CA VAL A 109 0.76 2.49 4.61
C VAL A 109 2.28 2.70 4.68
N PRO A 110 3.03 1.83 5.37
CA PRO A 110 4.46 2.02 5.50
C PRO A 110 5.15 1.80 4.17
N VAL A 111 6.06 2.71 3.85
CA VAL A 111 7.02 2.58 2.76
C VAL A 111 8.44 2.82 3.27
N PHE A 112 9.39 2.18 2.61
CA PHE A 112 10.79 2.13 3.01
C PHE A 112 11.67 2.80 1.96
N GLN A 113 12.60 3.63 2.42
CA GLN A 113 13.53 4.39 1.57
C GLN A 113 14.95 4.40 2.15
N SER A 114 15.93 4.72 1.31
CA SER A 114 17.32 4.93 1.75
C SER A 114 18.05 5.90 0.83
N ASP A 115 18.83 6.81 1.41
CA ASP A 115 19.66 7.76 0.67
C ASP A 115 20.77 7.08 -0.14
N LEU A 116 21.13 5.85 0.24
CA LEU A 116 22.17 5.06 -0.43
C LEU A 116 21.70 4.47 -1.76
N LEU A 117 20.39 4.41 -2.00
CA LEU A 117 19.80 3.89 -3.24
C LEU A 117 19.35 5.00 -4.20
N VAL A 118 19.70 6.26 -3.91
CA VAL A 118 19.29 7.39 -4.75
C VAL A 118 19.90 7.26 -6.15
N VAL A 119 19.03 7.13 -7.15
CA VAL A 119 19.41 7.01 -8.56
C VAL A 119 19.52 8.40 -9.16
N LYS A 120 20.61 8.66 -9.88
CA LYS A 120 20.80 9.89 -10.66
C LYS A 120 20.54 9.57 -12.13
N LYS A 121 19.52 10.20 -12.72
CA LYS A 121 19.25 10.11 -14.16
C LYS A 121 19.15 11.52 -14.72
N GLN A 122 20.05 11.83 -15.67
CA GLN A 122 20.23 13.20 -16.20
C GLN A 122 20.48 14.22 -15.06
N LYS A 123 19.70 15.30 -14.98
CA LYS A 123 19.75 16.32 -13.92
C LYS A 123 18.78 16.06 -12.74
N LYS A 124 18.09 14.91 -12.72
CA LYS A 124 17.13 14.56 -11.66
C LYS A 124 17.72 13.47 -10.74
N ARG A 125 17.41 13.59 -9.43
CA ARG A 125 17.68 12.57 -8.41
C ARG A 125 16.36 11.90 -8.04
N TYR A 126 16.34 10.59 -8.06
CA TYR A 126 15.16 9.78 -7.70
C TYR A 126 15.49 8.94 -6.48
N CYS A 127 14.63 8.97 -5.47
CA CYS A 127 14.74 8.09 -4.30
C CYS A 127 13.71 6.95 -4.47
N PRO A 128 14.14 5.72 -4.79
CA PRO A 128 13.22 4.59 -4.92
C PRO A 128 12.47 4.34 -3.60
N VAL A 129 11.21 3.92 -3.74
CA VAL A 129 10.31 3.60 -2.64
C VAL A 129 9.94 2.13 -2.70
N TYR A 130 9.95 1.46 -1.55
CA TYR A 130 9.63 0.04 -1.43
C TYR A 130 8.48 -0.16 -0.45
N PHE A 131 7.48 -0.95 -0.83
CA PHE A 131 6.39 -1.35 0.09
C PHE A 131 6.80 -2.51 1.01
N GLN A 132 7.81 -3.29 0.62
CA GLN A 132 8.35 -4.39 1.41
C GLN A 132 9.74 -4.04 1.90
N LYS A 133 9.97 -4.15 3.22
CA LYS A 133 11.28 -3.93 3.83
C LYS A 133 12.33 -4.89 3.26
N GLU A 134 11.93 -6.11 2.96
CA GLU A 134 12.80 -7.17 2.47
C GLU A 134 13.42 -6.82 1.10
N ASP A 135 12.69 -6.05 0.27
CA ASP A 135 13.16 -5.61 -1.04
C ASP A 135 14.21 -4.51 -0.93
N ILE A 136 13.99 -3.49 -0.09
CA ILE A 136 15.02 -2.46 0.12
C ILE A 136 16.28 -3.05 0.75
N GLU A 137 16.15 -4.01 1.69
CA GLU A 137 17.31 -4.69 2.25
C GLU A 137 18.10 -5.48 1.20
N ARG A 138 17.40 -6.09 0.22
CA ARG A 138 18.03 -6.82 -0.89
C ARG A 138 18.80 -5.87 -1.80
N GLU A 139 18.24 -4.71 -2.12
CA GLU A 139 18.90 -3.70 -2.94
C GLU A 139 20.08 -3.04 -2.22
N LEU A 140 19.93 -2.74 -0.93
CA LEU A 140 21.03 -2.25 -0.09
C LEU A 140 22.18 -3.25 -0.03
N ARG A 141 21.90 -4.54 0.16
CA ARG A 141 22.93 -5.60 0.14
C ARG A 141 23.70 -5.64 -1.18
N LYS A 142 23.03 -5.42 -2.32
CA LYS A 142 23.69 -5.36 -3.64
C LYS A 142 24.56 -4.11 -3.79
N ALA A 143 24.09 -2.97 -3.29
CA ALA A 143 24.81 -1.70 -3.35
C ALA A 143 26.02 -1.67 -2.40
N SER A 144 25.91 -2.27 -1.20
CA SER A 144 26.97 -2.37 -0.22
C SER A 144 27.76 -3.67 -0.41
N LYS A 145 28.95 -3.61 -1.05
CA LYS A 145 29.82 -4.80 -1.21
C LYS A 145 30.35 -5.41 0.11
N SER A 146 29.91 -4.99 1.31
CA SER A 146 30.59 -5.35 2.58
C SER A 146 29.79 -5.28 3.91
N SER A 147 28.61 -4.66 4.01
CA SER A 147 28.03 -4.43 5.35
C SER A 147 27.16 -5.57 5.91
N LYS A 148 27.45 -5.97 7.16
CA LYS A 148 26.66 -6.90 7.98
C LYS A 148 25.25 -6.33 8.25
N GLY A 149 24.22 -7.17 8.19
CA GLY A 149 22.79 -6.79 8.13
C GLY A 149 22.26 -5.84 9.24
N SER A 150 22.87 -5.80 10.42
CA SER A 150 22.49 -4.86 11.50
C SER A 150 22.81 -3.39 11.19
N ALA A 151 23.80 -3.12 10.32
CA ALA A 151 24.12 -1.75 9.91
C ALA A 151 23.15 -1.23 8.82
N LEU A 152 22.52 -2.13 8.07
CA LEU A 152 21.63 -1.77 6.96
C LEU A 152 20.28 -1.22 7.45
N SER A 153 19.74 -1.75 8.55
CA SER A 153 18.47 -1.25 9.11
C SER A 153 18.56 0.21 9.57
N LYS A 154 19.73 0.66 10.04
CA LYS A 154 19.98 2.07 10.40
C LYS A 154 19.98 3.02 9.19
N GLN A 155 20.03 2.48 7.98
CA GLN A 155 20.04 3.23 6.73
C GLN A 155 18.67 3.24 6.04
N ILE A 156 17.67 2.60 6.64
CA ILE A 156 16.30 2.54 6.13
C ILE A 156 15.44 3.56 6.87
N MET A 157 14.82 4.46 6.12
CA MET A 157 13.81 5.40 6.59
C MET A 157 12.42 4.84 6.32
N VAL A 158 11.48 5.11 7.23
CA VAL A 158 10.08 4.71 7.10
C VAL A 158 9.19 5.93 6.97
N CYS A 159 8.41 5.98 5.91
CA CYS A 159 7.43 7.02 5.63
C CYS A 159 6.03 6.42 5.42
N ASP A 160 5.00 7.24 5.45
CA ASP A 160 3.66 6.85 5.00
C ASP A 160 3.52 7.11 3.49
N PHE A 161 2.93 6.15 2.78
CA PHE A 161 2.69 6.19 1.35
C PHE A 161 1.81 7.38 0.94
N ILE A 162 0.78 7.72 1.71
CA ILE A 162 -0.10 8.84 1.37
C ILE A 162 0.67 10.16 1.50
N CYS A 163 1.42 10.34 2.60
CA CYS A 163 2.35 11.46 2.72
C CYS A 163 3.34 11.53 1.55
N PHE A 164 3.86 10.40 1.09
CA PHE A 164 4.77 10.35 -0.07
C PHE A 164 4.09 10.81 -1.37
N LEU A 165 2.85 10.37 -1.62
CA LEU A 165 2.08 10.80 -2.79
C LEU A 165 1.75 12.30 -2.80
N LEU A 166 1.55 12.90 -1.62
CA LEU A 166 1.25 14.34 -1.49
C LEU A 166 2.49 15.24 -1.65
N LEU A 167 3.69 14.69 -1.47
CA LEU A 167 4.96 15.41 -1.57
C LEU A 167 5.66 15.24 -2.94
N SER A 168 5.09 14.43 -3.83
CA SER A 168 5.65 14.07 -5.16
C SER A 168 4.88 14.71 -6.31
#